data_AF-A0A397S644-F1
#
_entry.id   AF-A0A397S644-F1
#
_cell.length_a   1.000
_cell.length_b   1.000
_cell.length_c   1.000
_cell.angle_alpha   90.00
_cell.angle_beta   90.00
_cell.angle_gamma   90.00
#
_symmetry.space_group_name_H-M   'P 1'
#
loop_
_entity.id
_entity.type
_entity.pdbx_description
1 polymer ?
#
loop_
_entity_poly.entity_id
_entity_poly.type
_entity_poly.pdbx_seq_one_letter_code
_entity_poly.pdbx_strand_id
1 'polypeptide(L)'
;MSNNRNELIVAAYQKAFALIDNNVCNDMEKQYEITKQSIIDNESLTNDEKSKVIKYLNKTLDCDKILLNEGKKRICENCQEECLATLYCEYCIRNYLKENFSNWTSENNDIDNLIQKCGCSEIYTADWIG
;
A
#
# COMPACT_ATOMS: atom_id res chain seq x y z
N MET A 1 10.68 22.28 -14.28
CA MET A 1 10.09 22.99 -13.12
C MET A 1 8.98 22.14 -12.48
N SER A 2 9.30 20.93 -12.03
CA SER A 2 8.34 19.97 -11.45
C SER A 2 8.66 19.56 -10.00
N ASN A 3 9.87 19.85 -9.49
CA ASN A 3 10.27 19.49 -8.12
C ASN A 3 9.41 20.19 -7.06
N ASN A 4 9.18 21.50 -7.17
CA ASN A 4 8.46 22.25 -6.15
C ASN A 4 7.01 21.78 -5.94
N ARG A 5 6.32 21.29 -6.98
CA ARG A 5 4.92 20.88 -6.84
C ARG A 5 4.77 19.52 -6.18
N ASN A 6 5.67 18.58 -6.46
CA ASN A 6 5.72 17.31 -5.75
C ASN A 6 6.12 17.49 -4.28
N GLU A 7 7.05 18.40 -3.99
CA GLU A 7 7.43 18.76 -2.62
C GLU A 7 6.25 19.33 -1.83
N LEU A 8 5.42 20.18 -2.44
CA LEU A 8 4.19 20.69 -1.80
C LEU A 8 3.20 19.57 -1.47
N ILE A 9 3.05 18.61 -2.37
CA ILE A 9 2.17 17.44 -2.16
C ILE A 9 2.69 16.59 -1.00
N VAL A 10 3.99 16.32 -0.96
CA VAL A 10 4.64 15.56 0.12
C VAL A 10 4.53 16.31 1.45
N ALA A 11 4.76 17.62 1.46
CA ALA A 11 4.63 18.44 2.66
C ALA A 11 3.20 18.49 3.20
N ALA A 12 2.19 18.58 2.32
CA ALA A 12 0.79 18.52 2.72
C ALA A 12 0.43 17.18 3.37
N TYR A 13 0.93 16.08 2.81
CA TYR A 13 0.79 14.74 3.39
C TYR A 13 1.48 14.64 4.75
N GLN A 14 2.76 15.03 4.86
CA GLN A 14 3.51 14.99 6.12
C GLN A 14 2.86 15.83 7.21
N LYS A 15 2.34 17.02 6.87
CA LYS A 15 1.62 17.88 7.81
C LYS A 15 0.33 17.23 8.31
N ALA A 16 -0.44 16.58 7.42
CA ALA A 16 -1.64 15.84 7.81
C ALA A 16 -1.31 14.68 8.76
N PHE A 17 -0.22 13.95 8.51
CA PHE A 17 0.28 12.90 9.40
C PHE A 17 0.73 13.42 10.76
N ALA A 18 1.42 14.56 10.80
CA ALA A 18 1.91 15.15 12.05
C ALA A 18 0.80 15.68 12.97
N LEU A 19 -0.42 15.88 12.45
CA LEU A 19 -1.60 16.24 13.26
C LEU A 19 -2.19 15.05 14.03
N ILE A 20 -1.77 13.82 13.71
CA ILE A 20 -2.15 12.63 14.45
C ILE A 20 -1.34 12.62 15.76
N ASP A 21 -2.01 12.87 16.87
CA ASP A 21 -1.41 12.76 18.20
C ASP A 21 -1.08 11.29 18.49
N ASN A 22 0.20 10.97 18.68
CA ASN A 22 0.69 9.60 18.93
C ASN A 22 0.09 8.98 20.20
N ASN A 23 -0.57 9.77 21.06
CA ASN A 23 -1.24 9.31 22.27
C ASN A 23 -2.76 9.10 22.14
N VAL A 24 -3.42 9.45 21.01
CA VAL A 24 -4.89 9.47 20.92
C VAL A 24 -5.51 8.44 19.95
N CYS A 25 -4.77 7.75 19.09
CA CYS A 25 -5.38 6.68 18.27
C CYS A 25 -4.43 5.53 17.96
N ASN A 26 -4.59 4.40 18.66
CA ASN A 26 -4.17 3.08 18.16
C ASN A 26 -5.06 2.56 17.00
N ASP A 27 -6.02 3.38 16.54
CA ASP A 27 -7.01 3.01 15.53
C ASP A 27 -6.61 3.60 14.17
N MET A 28 -6.03 2.75 13.32
CA MET A 28 -5.54 3.13 12.00
C MET A 28 -6.63 3.65 11.07
N GLU A 29 -7.86 3.14 11.18
CA GLU A 29 -8.97 3.61 10.34
C GLU A 29 -9.33 5.05 10.71
N LYS A 30 -9.33 5.39 12.00
CA LYS A 30 -9.51 6.78 12.45
C LYS A 30 -8.38 7.70 11.98
N GLN A 31 -7.12 7.27 12.09
CA GLN A 31 -5.98 8.04 11.60
C GLN A 31 -6.07 8.32 10.10
N TYR A 32 -6.45 7.31 9.33
CA TYR A 32 -6.70 7.43 7.89
C TYR A 32 -7.78 8.46 7.58
N GLU A 33 -8.93 8.41 8.25
CA GLU A 33 -10.04 9.34 7.99
C GLU A 33 -9.66 10.79 8.35
N ILE A 34 -8.97 11.01 9.47
CA ILE A 34 -8.47 12.35 9.85
C ILE A 34 -7.50 12.88 8.78
N THR A 35 -6.55 12.05 8.36
CA THR A 35 -5.57 12.44 7.33
C THR A 35 -6.24 12.76 6.01
N LYS A 36 -7.17 11.91 5.58
CA LYS A 36 -7.94 12.09 4.35
C LYS A 36 -8.72 13.39 4.37
N GLN A 37 -9.40 13.70 5.47
CA GLN A 37 -10.16 14.94 5.62
C GLN A 37 -9.24 16.17 5.54
N SER A 38 -8.08 16.12 6.20
CA SER A 38 -7.08 17.19 6.12
C SER A 38 -6.60 17.45 4.68
N ILE A 39 -6.46 16.41 3.85
CA ILE A 39 -6.12 16.55 2.43
C ILE A 39 -7.28 17.12 1.61
N ILE A 40 -8.51 16.68 1.89
CA ILE A 40 -9.73 17.19 1.21
C ILE A 40 -9.91 18.69 1.48
N ASP A 41 -9.70 19.11 2.72
CA ASP A 41 -9.87 20.51 3.15
C ASP A 41 -8.70 21.41 2.75
N ASN A 42 -7.61 20.84 2.21
CA ASN A 42 -6.44 21.61 1.83
C ASN A 42 -6.69 22.44 0.55
N GLU A 43 -6.92 23.74 0.72
CA GLU A 43 -7.18 24.68 -0.38
C GLU A 43 -5.99 24.89 -1.32
N SER A 44 -4.76 24.55 -0.90
CA SER A 44 -3.54 24.73 -1.72
C SER A 44 -3.36 23.64 -2.79
N LEU A 45 -4.12 22.54 -2.69
CA LEU A 45 -4.09 21.42 -3.62
C LEU A 45 -5.23 21.50 -4.63
N THR A 46 -4.95 21.16 -5.88
CA THR A 46 -6.00 20.96 -6.88
C THR A 46 -6.74 19.65 -6.63
N ASN A 47 -7.93 19.48 -7.21
CA ASN A 47 -8.69 18.23 -7.09
C ASN A 47 -7.90 17.01 -7.60
N ASP A 48 -7.12 17.17 -8.67
CA ASP A 48 -6.27 16.11 -9.22
C ASP A 48 -5.15 15.72 -8.26
N GLU A 49 -4.58 16.69 -7.55
CA GLU A 49 -3.53 16.45 -6.57
C GLU A 49 -4.10 15.79 -5.32
N LYS A 50 -5.25 16.25 -4.82
CA LYS A 50 -5.98 15.60 -3.73
C LYS A 50 -6.27 14.14 -4.07
N SER A 51 -6.78 13.87 -5.27
CA SER A 51 -7.05 12.51 -5.75
C SER A 51 -5.79 11.64 -5.76
N LYS A 52 -4.65 12.18 -6.22
CA LYS A 52 -3.36 11.47 -6.19
C LYS A 52 -2.93 11.13 -4.76
N VAL A 53 -3.00 12.08 -3.84
CA VAL A 53 -2.62 11.87 -2.43
C VAL A 53 -3.54 10.85 -1.76
N ILE A 54 -4.85 10.96 -1.95
CA ILE A 54 -5.82 10.01 -1.41
C ILE A 54 -5.56 8.60 -1.96
N LYS A 55 -5.21 8.47 -3.24
CA LYS A 55 -4.81 7.17 -3.80
C LYS A 55 -3.59 6.57 -3.10
N TYR A 56 -2.57 7.37 -2.78
CA TYR A 56 -1.40 6.90 -2.00
C TYR A 56 -1.77 6.55 -0.56
N LEU A 57 -2.62 7.36 0.07
CA LEU A 57 -3.11 7.11 1.43
C LEU A 57 -3.89 5.78 1.50
N ASN A 58 -4.76 5.50 0.53
CA ASN A 58 -5.49 4.23 0.44
C ASN A 58 -4.56 3.02 0.31
N LYS A 59 -3.50 3.14 -0.50
CA LYS A 59 -2.51 2.07 -0.62
C LYS A 59 -1.79 1.80 0.70
N THR A 60 -1.48 2.87 1.43
CA THR A 60 -0.83 2.77 2.75
C THR A 60 -1.75 2.03 3.72
N LEU A 61 -3.01 2.44 3.80
CA LEU A 61 -4.02 1.77 4.64
C LEU A 61 -4.18 0.28 4.28
N ASP A 62 -4.26 -0.06 3.00
CA ASP A 62 -4.34 -1.46 2.57
C ASP A 62 -3.11 -2.27 3.00
N CYS A 63 -1.90 -1.69 2.91
CA CYS A 63 -0.68 -2.31 3.40
C CYS A 63 -0.70 -2.50 4.92
N ASP A 64 -1.14 -1.50 5.68
CA ASP A 64 -1.19 -1.55 7.14
C ASP A 64 -2.20 -2.61 7.62
N LYS A 65 -3.38 -2.68 6.99
CA LYS A 65 -4.38 -3.72 7.24
C LYS A 65 -3.78 -5.13 7.07
N ILE A 66 -3.05 -5.36 5.98
CA ILE A 66 -2.40 -6.65 5.71
C ILE A 66 -1.29 -6.93 6.72
N LEU A 67 -0.44 -5.94 7.02
CA LEU A 67 0.70 -6.10 7.91
C LEU A 67 0.28 -6.44 9.33
N LEU A 68 -0.77 -5.79 9.82
CA LEU A 68 -1.29 -5.97 11.18
C LEU A 68 -2.40 -7.02 11.25
N ASN A 69 -2.85 -7.53 10.10
CA ASN A 69 -3.98 -8.46 9.97
C ASN A 69 -5.26 -7.94 10.65
N GLU A 70 -5.51 -6.64 10.51
CA GLU A 70 -6.60 -5.92 11.16
C GLU A 70 -7.43 -5.12 10.16
N GLY A 71 -8.70 -4.91 10.49
CA GLY A 71 -9.64 -4.10 9.70
C GLY A 71 -10.71 -4.93 9.00
N LYS A 72 -11.59 -4.23 8.28
CA LYS A 72 -12.71 -4.86 7.60
C LYS A 72 -12.24 -5.68 6.40
N LYS A 73 -12.59 -6.96 6.41
CA LYS A 73 -12.39 -7.87 5.28
C LYS A 73 -13.51 -7.78 4.25
N ARG A 74 -13.22 -8.26 3.03
CA ARG A 74 -14.17 -8.42 1.92
C ARG A 74 -13.89 -9.72 1.18
N ILE A 75 -14.87 -10.21 0.42
CA ILE A 75 -14.64 -11.34 -0.48
C ILE A 75 -14.08 -10.81 -1.80
N CYS A 76 -12.98 -11.40 -2.28
CA CYS A 76 -12.43 -11.09 -3.58
C CYS A 76 -13.28 -11.70 -4.69
N GLU A 77 -13.73 -10.89 -5.65
CA GLU A 77 -14.52 -11.37 -6.79
C GLU A 77 -13.74 -12.34 -7.71
N ASN A 78 -12.41 -12.26 -7.72
CA ASN A 78 -11.57 -13.09 -8.58
C ASN A 78 -11.23 -14.45 -7.96
N CYS A 79 -10.73 -14.48 -6.72
CA CYS A 79 -10.30 -15.72 -6.08
C CYS A 79 -11.26 -16.24 -5.00
N GLN A 80 -12.34 -15.53 -4.68
CA GLN A 80 -13.34 -15.90 -3.66
C GLN A 80 -12.80 -16.01 -2.22
N GLU A 81 -11.54 -15.63 -1.99
CA GLU A 81 -10.93 -15.56 -0.68
C GLU A 81 -11.34 -14.29 0.08
N GLU A 82 -11.37 -14.40 1.40
CA GLU A 82 -11.59 -13.27 2.28
C GLU A 82 -10.30 -12.46 2.43
N CYS A 83 -10.28 -11.24 1.89
CA CYS A 83 -9.11 -10.36 1.83
C CYS A 83 -9.28 -9.05 2.59
N LEU A 84 -8.17 -8.46 3.01
CA LEU A 84 -8.11 -7.23 3.82
C LEU A 84 -7.97 -5.97 2.96
N ALA A 85 -7.19 -6.02 1.89
CA ALA A 85 -6.97 -4.85 1.04
C ALA A 85 -8.22 -4.50 0.23
N THR A 86 -8.48 -3.21 0.09
CA THR A 86 -9.64 -2.67 -0.62
C THR A 86 -9.34 -2.49 -2.10
N LEU A 87 -8.16 -1.97 -2.44
CA LEU A 87 -7.77 -1.64 -3.82
C LEU A 87 -7.29 -2.85 -4.63
N TYR A 88 -6.84 -3.90 -3.96
CA TYR A 88 -6.33 -5.12 -4.58
C TYR A 88 -6.61 -6.32 -3.68
N CYS A 89 -6.32 -7.53 -4.15
CA CYS A 89 -6.39 -8.73 -3.33
C CYS A 89 -4.97 -9.27 -3.11
N GLU A 90 -4.53 -9.29 -1.85
CA GLU A 90 -3.21 -9.78 -1.46
C GLU A 90 -2.98 -11.24 -1.84
N TYR A 91 -4.04 -12.07 -1.86
CA TYR A 91 -3.97 -13.46 -2.32
C TYR A 91 -3.81 -13.57 -3.83
N CYS A 92 -4.56 -12.80 -4.62
CA CYS A 92 -4.42 -12.79 -6.07
C CYS A 92 -3.00 -12.35 -6.49
N ILE A 93 -2.49 -11.28 -5.87
CA ILE A 93 -1.12 -10.83 -6.13
C ILE A 93 -0.11 -11.89 -5.72
N ARG A 94 -0.26 -12.47 -4.52
CA ARG A 94 0.63 -13.53 -4.06
C ARG A 94 0.63 -14.70 -5.03
N ASN A 95 -0.53 -15.20 -5.44
CA ASN A 95 -0.65 -16.33 -6.37
C ASN A 95 -0.05 -16.02 -7.74
N TYR A 96 -0.34 -14.83 -8.29
CA TYR A 96 0.29 -14.39 -9.54
C TYR A 96 1.81 -14.39 -9.44
N LEU A 97 2.35 -13.85 -8.34
CA LEU A 97 3.79 -13.88 -8.10
C LEU A 97 4.27 -15.32 -7.98
N LYS A 98 3.66 -16.19 -7.16
CA LYS A 98 4.06 -17.60 -7.02
C LYS A 98 4.19 -18.32 -8.37
N GLU A 99 3.27 -18.08 -9.30
CA GLU A 99 3.22 -18.74 -10.60
C GLU A 99 4.18 -18.15 -11.63
N ASN A 100 4.41 -16.83 -11.58
CA ASN A 100 5.10 -16.10 -12.66
C ASN A 100 6.48 -15.57 -12.27
N PHE A 101 6.87 -15.63 -10.99
CA PHE A 101 8.12 -15.03 -10.54
C PHE A 101 9.36 -15.69 -11.16
N SER A 102 9.36 -17.01 -11.32
CA SER A 102 10.44 -17.75 -11.96
C SER A 102 10.59 -17.44 -13.46
N ASN A 103 9.51 -16.95 -14.08
CA ASN A 103 9.47 -16.59 -15.50
C ASN A 103 9.61 -15.07 -15.73
N TRP A 104 9.84 -14.28 -14.68
CA TRP A 104 9.94 -12.83 -14.79
C TRP A 104 11.20 -12.44 -15.58
N THR A 105 11.05 -11.53 -16.54
CA THR A 105 12.18 -10.99 -17.32
C THR A 105 12.01 -9.48 -17.55
N SER A 106 13.13 -8.77 -17.48
CA SER A 106 13.29 -7.34 -17.77
C SER A 106 14.13 -7.06 -19.01
N GLU A 107 14.44 -8.10 -19.80
CA GLU A 107 15.42 -8.06 -20.90
C GLU A 107 16.85 -7.77 -20.43
N ASN A 108 17.10 -7.81 -19.11
CA ASN A 108 18.41 -7.71 -18.51
C ASN A 108 18.70 -8.97 -17.69
N ASN A 109 19.53 -9.85 -18.23
CA ASN A 109 19.84 -11.14 -17.62
C ASN A 109 20.42 -11.02 -16.20
N ASP A 110 21.16 -9.97 -15.86
CA ASP A 110 21.72 -9.79 -14.52
C ASP A 110 20.61 -9.45 -13.51
N ILE A 111 19.69 -8.56 -13.90
CA ILE A 111 18.52 -8.19 -13.10
C ILE A 111 17.57 -9.39 -12.95
N ASP A 112 17.33 -10.12 -14.04
CA ASP A 112 16.49 -11.32 -14.06
C ASP A 112 17.06 -12.40 -13.15
N ASN A 113 18.38 -12.64 -13.22
CA ASN A 113 19.07 -13.58 -12.34
C ASN A 113 18.96 -13.19 -10.87
N LEU A 114 19.06 -11.90 -10.54
CA LEU A 114 18.88 -11.42 -9.16
C LEU A 114 17.45 -11.64 -8.69
N ILE A 115 16.47 -11.24 -9.50
CA ILE A 115 15.05 -11.33 -9.14
C ILE A 115 14.61 -12.78 -9.04
N GLN A 116 14.80 -13.60 -10.07
CA GLN A 116 14.38 -15.00 -10.08
C GLN A 116 15.02 -15.82 -8.94
N LYS A 117 16.29 -15.55 -8.59
CA LYS A 117 16.96 -16.22 -7.45
C LYS A 117 16.40 -15.78 -6.09
N CYS A 118 16.09 -14.50 -5.91
CA CYS A 118 15.49 -13.98 -4.67
C CYS A 118 14.07 -14.53 -4.40
N GLY A 119 13.36 -14.99 -5.43
CA GLY A 119 11.94 -15.36 -5.32
C GLY A 119 11.61 -16.78 -4.90
N CYS A 120 12.58 -17.70 -4.90
CA CYS A 120 12.28 -19.13 -4.80
C CYS A 120 12.78 -19.86 -3.55
N SER A 121 13.72 -19.32 -2.75
CA SER A 121 14.40 -20.17 -1.75
C SER A 121 14.07 -19.94 -0.27
N GLU A 122 13.48 -18.80 0.16
CA GLU A 122 13.40 -18.52 1.61
C GLU A 122 12.03 -18.04 2.14
N ILE A 123 11.12 -17.53 1.30
CA ILE A 123 9.81 -17.06 1.79
C ILE A 123 8.84 -18.23 2.06
N TYR A 124 9.06 -19.39 1.44
CA TYR A 124 8.18 -20.57 1.57
C TYR A 124 8.52 -21.49 2.76
N THR A 125 9.61 -21.25 3.49
CA THR A 125 10.02 -22.06 4.66
C THR A 125 9.76 -21.35 6.00
N ALA A 126 9.18 -20.15 5.99
CA ALA A 126 8.69 -19.52 7.21
C ALA A 126 7.33 -20.12 7.57
N ASP A 127 7.36 -21.29 8.22
CA ASP A 127 6.30 -21.89 9.04
C ASP A 127 5.95 -20.97 10.24
N TRP A 128 5.49 -19.73 9.97
CA TRP A 128 5.13 -18.73 10.99
C TRP A 128 3.62 -18.47 11.08
N ILE A 129 2.81 -19.48 10.77
CA ILE A 129 1.42 -19.55 11.25
C ILE A 129 1.18 -20.97 11.74
N GLY A 130 1.65 -21.24 12.96
CA GLY A 130 1.17 -22.30 13.84
C GLY A 130 0.42 -21.66 14.99
#